data_AF-A0A023WGJ0-F1
#
_entry.id   AF-A0A023WGJ0-F1
#
_cell.length_a   1.000
_cell.length_b   1.000
_cell.length_c   1.000
_cell.angle_alpha   90.00
_cell.angle_beta   90.00
_cell.angle_gamma   90.00
#
_symmetry.space_group_name_H-M   'P 1'
#
loop_
_entity.id
_entity.type
_entity.pdbx_description
1 polymer ?
#
loop_
_entity_poly.entity_id
_entity_poly.type
_entity_poly.pdbx_seq_one_letter_code
_entity_poly.pdbx_strand_id
1 'polypeptide(L)'
;GISITLSRVITGDIKQGHKTTVSAIRLFYLIVGFVMADAQLARIPKNKEKLPVEQSRISELMVHRGPDWSESTAEKLSLLLHKMVECSSVHPHWKVRLELVELVHHLLRNCGRALVASFSHLLKAVVGLVNDESSEVQSRCNEVLQGIAEQRVVAQNRALADVLSENLHSLATALPRLMSSQDDAGKVSTLSVLLGYLKLLGPKISLVLNSASHLQRLSKALMQVLELDVADVKIVEER
;
A
#
# COMPACT_ATOMS: atom_id res chain seq x y z
N GLY A 1 -13.98 16.07 2.61
CA GLY A 1 -15.31 15.80 2.01
C GLY A 1 -15.21 14.72 0.97
N ILE A 2 -14.78 15.07 -0.25
CA ILE A 2 -14.76 14.15 -1.41
C ILE A 2 -13.96 12.86 -1.15
N SER A 3 -12.75 12.95 -0.62
CA SER A 3 -11.91 11.78 -0.30
C SER A 3 -12.59 10.80 0.67
N ILE A 4 -13.29 11.33 1.68
CA ILE A 4 -14.04 10.52 2.66
C ILE A 4 -15.23 9.83 1.98
N THR A 5 -15.99 10.56 1.16
CA THR A 5 -17.14 10.00 0.44
C THR A 5 -16.71 8.91 -0.52
N LEU A 6 -15.66 9.15 -1.32
CA LEU A 6 -15.11 8.15 -2.23
C LEU A 6 -14.55 6.95 -1.48
N SER A 7 -13.82 7.15 -0.39
CA SER A 7 -13.35 6.05 0.45
C SER A 7 -14.50 5.18 0.96
N ARG A 8 -15.62 5.77 1.40
CA ARG A 8 -16.81 5.02 1.82
C ARG A 8 -17.43 4.21 0.68
N VAL A 9 -17.49 4.76 -0.53
CA VAL A 9 -17.95 4.02 -1.70
C VAL A 9 -16.99 2.86 -1.98
N ILE A 10 -15.69 3.09 -1.99
CA ILE A 10 -14.68 2.06 -2.28
C ILE A 10 -14.74 0.91 -1.25
N THR A 11 -14.94 1.24 0.03
CA THR A 11 -15.07 0.26 1.12
C THR A 11 -16.51 -0.20 1.36
N GLY A 12 -17.42 0.07 0.42
CA GLY A 12 -18.83 -0.31 0.49
C GLY A 12 -19.08 -1.80 0.21
N ASP A 13 -20.34 -2.22 0.28
CA ASP A 13 -20.74 -3.61 -0.01
C ASP A 13 -20.46 -3.96 -1.48
N ILE A 14 -19.96 -5.18 -1.72
CA ILE A 14 -19.66 -5.76 -3.04
C ILE A 14 -20.88 -5.68 -3.98
N LYS A 15 -22.11 -5.68 -3.44
CA LYS A 15 -23.38 -5.54 -4.19
C LYS A 15 -23.49 -4.26 -5.02
N GLN A 16 -22.72 -3.22 -4.73
CA GLN A 16 -22.71 -1.98 -5.54
C GLN A 16 -22.08 -2.15 -6.94
N GLY A 17 -21.43 -3.30 -7.17
CA GLY A 17 -20.83 -3.67 -8.44
C GLY A 17 -19.43 -3.11 -8.63
N HIS A 18 -18.56 -3.91 -9.28
CA HIS A 18 -17.16 -3.59 -9.47
C HIS A 18 -16.91 -2.30 -10.27
N LYS A 19 -17.79 -1.93 -11.22
CA LYS A 19 -17.63 -0.72 -12.05
C LYS A 19 -17.69 0.55 -11.21
N THR A 20 -18.58 0.59 -10.23
CA THR A 20 -18.73 1.71 -9.28
C THR A 20 -17.46 1.84 -8.44
N THR A 21 -16.98 0.72 -7.88
CA THR A 21 -15.74 0.68 -7.10
C THR A 21 -14.53 1.14 -7.92
N VAL A 22 -14.35 0.63 -9.15
CA VAL A 22 -13.27 1.05 -10.06
C VAL A 22 -13.34 2.54 -10.33
N SER A 23 -14.52 3.08 -10.66
CA SER A 23 -14.69 4.51 -10.95
C SER A 23 -14.38 5.37 -9.71
N ALA A 24 -14.76 4.91 -8.53
CA ALA A 24 -14.49 5.59 -7.28
C ALA A 24 -12.99 5.57 -6.92
N ILE A 25 -12.31 4.43 -7.07
CA ILE A 25 -10.84 4.32 -6.89
C ILE A 25 -10.14 5.29 -7.85
N ARG A 26 -10.53 5.27 -9.13
CA ARG A 26 -9.97 6.13 -10.17
C ARG A 26 -10.09 7.60 -9.83
N LEU A 27 -11.30 8.04 -9.51
CA LEU A 27 -11.56 9.42 -9.14
C LEU A 27 -10.80 9.82 -7.87
N PHE A 28 -10.71 8.91 -6.89
CA PHE A 28 -10.00 9.15 -5.64
C PHE A 28 -8.52 9.45 -5.91
N TYR A 29 -7.80 8.57 -6.61
CA TYR A 29 -6.37 8.77 -6.80
C TYR A 29 -6.04 9.92 -7.74
N LEU A 30 -6.90 10.24 -8.70
CA LEU A 30 -6.71 11.40 -9.56
C LEU A 30 -6.83 12.71 -8.77
N ILE A 31 -7.84 12.81 -7.89
CA ILE A 31 -8.03 13.99 -7.04
C ILE A 31 -6.89 14.11 -6.02
N VAL A 32 -6.58 13.02 -5.31
CA VAL A 32 -5.50 13.02 -4.31
C VAL A 32 -4.16 13.27 -4.99
N GLY A 33 -3.88 12.58 -6.11
CA GLY A 33 -2.67 12.74 -6.90
C GLY A 33 -2.47 14.16 -7.42
N PHE A 34 -3.56 14.83 -7.81
CA PHE A 34 -3.51 16.24 -8.23
C PHE A 34 -3.27 17.19 -7.05
N VAL A 35 -4.02 17.02 -5.95
CA VAL A 35 -3.99 17.95 -4.81
C VAL A 35 -2.72 17.82 -3.97
N MET A 36 -2.24 16.57 -3.80
CA MET A 36 -1.07 16.20 -3.00
C MET A 36 0.18 15.98 -3.86
N ALA A 37 0.17 16.33 -5.14
CA ALA A 37 1.36 16.19 -5.99
C ALA A 37 2.54 16.98 -5.41
N ASP A 38 3.71 16.35 -5.32
CA ASP A 38 4.92 16.97 -4.79
C ASP A 38 5.28 18.25 -5.58
N ALA A 39 5.10 18.20 -6.90
CA ALA A 39 5.34 19.34 -7.78
C ALA A 39 4.35 20.51 -7.54
N GLN A 40 3.11 20.21 -7.14
CA GLN A 40 2.11 21.23 -6.80
C GLN A 40 2.43 21.85 -5.45
N LEU A 41 2.73 21.02 -4.45
CA LEU A 41 3.03 21.49 -3.10
C LEU A 41 4.32 22.32 -3.05
N ALA A 42 5.33 21.98 -3.85
CA ALA A 42 6.57 22.74 -3.96
C ALA A 42 6.39 24.18 -4.51
N ARG A 43 5.29 24.46 -5.22
CA ARG A 43 5.00 25.78 -5.80
C ARG A 43 4.25 26.71 -4.84
N ILE A 44 3.80 26.20 -3.69
CA ILE A 44 2.94 26.96 -2.79
C ILE A 44 3.78 27.99 -2.03
N PRO A 45 3.39 29.28 -2.02
CA PRO A 45 4.06 30.29 -1.24
C PRO A 45 4.04 29.95 0.25
N LYS A 46 5.18 30.12 0.94
CA LYS A 46 5.29 29.85 2.39
C LYS A 46 4.36 30.74 3.21
N ASN A 47 4.17 31.99 2.78
CA ASN A 47 3.31 32.94 3.45
C ASN A 47 1.89 32.88 2.89
N LYS A 48 0.89 32.99 3.78
CA LYS A 48 -0.51 33.18 3.38
C LYS A 48 -0.62 34.53 2.67
N GLU A 49 -1.18 34.51 1.46
CA GLU A 49 -1.53 35.72 0.74
C GLU A 49 -2.58 36.48 1.56
N LYS A 50 -2.27 37.73 1.95
CA LYS A 50 -3.21 38.58 2.68
C LYS A 50 -4.16 39.22 1.66
N LEU A 51 -5.37 38.69 1.55
CA LEU A 51 -6.40 39.33 0.73
C LEU A 51 -6.87 40.66 1.36
N PRO A 52 -7.31 41.63 0.54
CA PRO A 52 -7.94 42.86 1.02
C PRO A 52 -9.17 42.55 1.88
N VAL A 53 -9.38 43.35 2.92
CA VAL A 53 -10.40 43.18 3.99
C VAL A 53 -11.83 43.03 3.45
N GLU A 54 -12.11 43.53 2.25
CA GLU A 54 -13.44 43.46 1.59
C GLU A 54 -13.85 42.04 1.16
N GLN A 55 -12.93 41.06 1.11
CA GLN A 55 -13.21 39.67 0.72
C GLN A 55 -13.30 38.69 1.90
N SER A 56 -13.69 39.18 3.10
CA SER A 56 -13.62 38.42 4.37
C SER A 56 -14.21 37.00 4.31
N ARG A 57 -15.41 36.80 3.76
CA ARG A 57 -16.04 35.47 3.68
C ARG A 57 -15.34 34.51 2.71
N ILE A 58 -14.73 35.03 1.64
CA ILE A 58 -13.96 34.21 0.68
C ILE A 58 -12.61 33.84 1.31
N SER A 59 -12.01 34.76 2.06
CA SER A 59 -10.76 34.50 2.78
C SER A 59 -10.90 33.40 3.84
N GLU A 60 -12.08 33.26 4.46
CA GLU A 60 -12.41 32.17 5.39
C GLU A 60 -12.50 30.79 4.71
N LEU A 61 -12.82 30.75 3.41
CA LEU A 61 -12.92 29.52 2.62
C LEU A 61 -11.59 29.14 1.94
N MET A 62 -10.61 30.05 1.90
CA MET A 62 -9.32 29.81 1.28
C MET A 62 -8.45 28.91 2.15
N VAL A 63 -8.16 27.72 1.62
CA VAL A 63 -7.23 26.78 2.24
C VAL A 63 -5.81 27.09 1.78
N HIS A 64 -4.98 27.58 2.71
CA HIS A 64 -3.54 27.63 2.47
C HIS A 64 -2.94 26.24 2.67
N ARG A 65 -2.44 25.67 1.57
CA ARG A 65 -1.88 24.33 1.50
C ARG A 65 -0.38 24.31 1.89
N GLY A 66 -0.05 24.99 2.99
CA GLY A 66 1.31 25.02 3.53
C GLY A 66 1.76 23.67 4.13
N PRO A 67 2.98 23.60 4.71
CA PRO A 67 3.54 22.37 5.28
C PRO A 67 2.62 21.68 6.29
N ASP A 68 2.12 22.42 7.29
CA ASP A 68 1.23 21.89 8.34
C ASP A 68 -0.06 21.31 7.76
N TRP A 69 -0.62 21.96 6.73
CA TRP A 69 -1.80 21.46 6.04
C TRP A 69 -1.50 20.17 5.28
N SER A 70 -0.36 20.11 4.59
CA SER A 70 0.07 18.94 3.84
C SER A 70 0.28 17.74 4.76
N GLU A 71 0.98 17.93 5.88
CA GLU A 71 1.25 16.88 6.86
C GLU A 71 -0.05 16.35 7.49
N SER A 72 -0.89 17.24 8.03
CA SER A 72 -2.17 16.84 8.62
C SER A 72 -3.11 16.17 7.61
N THR A 73 -3.07 16.60 6.35
CA THR A 73 -3.89 15.99 5.29
C THR A 73 -3.34 14.63 4.88
N ALA A 74 -2.01 14.47 4.79
CA ALA A 74 -1.36 13.20 4.49
C ALA A 74 -1.65 12.14 5.54
N GLU A 75 -1.61 12.48 6.83
CA GLU A 75 -1.95 11.56 7.93
C GLU A 75 -3.39 11.04 7.81
N LYS A 76 -4.35 11.95 7.58
CA LYS A 76 -5.76 11.59 7.41
C LYS A 76 -5.98 10.74 6.17
N LEU A 77 -5.30 11.06 5.06
CA LEU A 77 -5.35 10.28 3.84
C LEU A 77 -4.75 8.89 4.04
N SER A 78 -3.69 8.75 4.84
CA SER A 78 -3.06 7.45 5.13
C SER A 78 -4.06 6.46 5.73
N LEU A 79 -4.91 6.91 6.66
CA LEU A 79 -5.96 6.08 7.25
C LEU A 79 -6.97 5.58 6.20
N LEU A 80 -7.37 6.46 5.28
CA LEU A 80 -8.29 6.11 4.19
C LEU A 80 -7.65 5.14 3.20
N LEU A 81 -6.40 5.40 2.83
CA LEU A 81 -5.61 4.57 1.92
C LEU A 81 -5.45 3.16 2.47
N HIS A 82 -5.13 3.02 3.77
CA HIS A 82 -4.99 1.71 4.40
C HIS A 82 -6.28 0.88 4.27
N LYS A 83 -7.41 1.49 4.67
CA LYS A 83 -8.71 0.81 4.59
C LYS A 83 -9.09 0.44 3.15
N MET A 84 -8.80 1.33 2.20
CA MET A 84 -9.09 1.10 0.78
C MET A 84 -8.22 -0.03 0.21
N VAL A 85 -6.94 -0.07 0.55
CA VAL A 85 -6.00 -1.14 0.15
C VAL A 85 -6.49 -2.47 0.71
N GLU A 86 -6.84 -2.54 1.99
CA GLU A 86 -7.32 -3.78 2.63
C GLU A 86 -8.53 -4.36 1.89
N CYS A 87 -9.57 -3.56 1.64
CA CYS A 87 -10.77 -4.03 0.93
C CYS A 87 -10.50 -4.35 -0.55
N SER A 88 -9.68 -3.54 -1.22
CA SER A 88 -9.49 -3.65 -2.68
C SER A 88 -8.53 -4.77 -3.06
N SER A 89 -7.55 -5.10 -2.20
CA SER A 89 -6.54 -6.13 -2.50
C SER A 89 -7.14 -7.54 -2.57
N VAL A 90 -8.18 -7.80 -1.79
CA VAL A 90 -8.87 -9.10 -1.73
C VAL A 90 -10.22 -9.08 -2.48
N HIS A 91 -10.48 -8.03 -3.25
CA HIS A 91 -11.75 -7.89 -3.94
C HIS A 91 -11.92 -9.01 -4.98
N PRO A 92 -13.10 -9.66 -5.07
CA PRO A 92 -13.30 -10.84 -5.92
C PRO A 92 -13.13 -10.53 -7.42
N HIS A 93 -13.46 -9.31 -7.83
CA HIS A 93 -13.32 -8.89 -9.22
C HIS A 93 -11.94 -8.28 -9.51
N TRP A 94 -11.17 -8.92 -10.38
CA TRP A 94 -9.80 -8.54 -10.76
C TRP A 94 -9.65 -7.08 -11.20
N LYS A 95 -10.61 -6.50 -11.94
CA LYS A 95 -10.56 -5.07 -12.33
C LYS A 95 -10.46 -4.09 -11.16
N VAL A 96 -11.01 -4.43 -9.99
CA VAL A 96 -10.85 -3.59 -8.78
C VAL A 96 -9.42 -3.69 -8.28
N ARG A 97 -8.85 -4.90 -8.25
CA ARG A 97 -7.45 -5.13 -7.88
C ARG A 97 -6.50 -4.43 -8.87
N LEU A 98 -6.79 -4.48 -10.16
CA LEU A 98 -6.04 -3.74 -11.18
C LEU A 98 -6.11 -2.21 -10.95
N GLU A 99 -7.28 -1.66 -10.66
CA GLU A 99 -7.39 -0.22 -10.40
C GLU A 99 -6.69 0.18 -9.09
N LEU A 100 -6.59 -0.73 -8.11
CA LEU A 100 -5.74 -0.53 -6.93
C LEU A 100 -4.26 -0.42 -7.32
N VAL A 101 -3.79 -1.23 -8.28
CA VAL A 101 -2.41 -1.12 -8.79
C VAL A 101 -2.18 0.24 -9.46
N GLU A 102 -3.14 0.74 -10.25
CA GLU A 102 -3.05 2.08 -10.85
C GLU A 102 -3.06 3.19 -9.80
N LEU A 103 -3.89 3.07 -8.75
CA LEU A 103 -3.89 3.98 -7.62
C LEU A 103 -2.50 4.07 -6.99
N VAL A 104 -1.92 2.91 -6.67
CA VAL A 104 -0.61 2.85 -6.02
C VAL A 104 0.45 3.46 -6.94
N HIS A 105 0.49 3.05 -8.21
CA HIS A 105 1.45 3.59 -9.17
C HIS A 105 1.33 5.12 -9.29
N HIS A 106 0.13 5.64 -9.42
CA HIS A 106 -0.11 7.08 -9.55
C HIS A 106 0.35 7.86 -8.32
N LEU A 107 0.00 7.38 -7.11
CA LEU A 107 0.35 8.07 -5.87
C LEU A 107 1.85 7.98 -5.57
N LEU A 108 2.48 6.83 -5.75
CA LEU A 108 3.92 6.68 -5.53
C LEU A 108 4.73 7.58 -6.47
N ARG A 109 4.28 7.72 -7.72
CA ARG A 109 4.97 8.54 -8.72
C ARG A 109 4.80 10.05 -8.48
N ASN A 110 3.63 10.50 -8.07
CA ASN A 110 3.32 11.93 -8.02
C ASN A 110 3.36 12.53 -6.60
N CYS A 111 3.19 11.72 -5.57
CA CYS A 111 3.02 12.14 -4.17
C CYS A 111 4.05 11.47 -3.23
N GLY A 112 5.22 11.09 -3.75
CA GLY A 112 6.21 10.31 -3.01
C GLY A 112 6.70 11.00 -1.73
N ARG A 113 6.82 12.34 -1.74
CA ARG A 113 7.18 13.12 -0.55
C ARG A 113 5.96 13.41 0.31
N ALA A 114 4.87 13.86 -0.30
CA ALA A 114 3.66 14.26 0.41
C ALA A 114 2.98 13.10 1.16
N LEU A 115 3.05 11.89 0.62
CA LEU A 115 2.44 10.68 1.18
C LEU A 115 3.49 9.64 1.59
N VAL A 116 4.69 10.08 1.99
CA VAL A 116 5.81 9.19 2.32
C VAL A 116 5.46 8.17 3.42
N ALA A 117 4.64 8.56 4.40
CA ALA A 117 4.18 7.67 5.47
C ALA A 117 3.34 6.48 4.96
N SER A 118 2.61 6.66 3.85
CA SER A 118 1.80 5.60 3.23
C SER A 118 2.60 4.75 2.23
N PHE A 119 3.83 5.14 1.89
CA PHE A 119 4.63 4.50 0.85
C PHE A 119 4.79 3.00 1.06
N SER A 120 5.24 2.58 2.26
CA SER A 120 5.48 1.17 2.56
C SER A 120 4.20 0.34 2.47
N HIS A 121 3.08 0.89 2.93
CA HIS A 121 1.78 0.21 2.86
C HIS A 121 1.29 0.06 1.42
N LEU A 122 1.39 1.12 0.61
CA LEU A 122 1.03 1.09 -0.81
C LEU A 122 1.93 0.11 -1.60
N LEU A 123 3.23 0.13 -1.34
CA LEU A 123 4.17 -0.82 -1.96
C LEU A 123 3.81 -2.26 -1.59
N LYS A 124 3.54 -2.54 -0.31
CA LYS A 124 3.11 -3.86 0.16
C LYS A 124 1.87 -4.36 -0.59
N ALA A 125 0.91 -3.48 -0.90
CA ALA A 125 -0.29 -3.84 -1.65
C ALA A 125 0.05 -4.41 -3.04
N VAL A 126 0.89 -3.70 -3.81
CA VAL A 126 1.30 -4.14 -5.15
C VAL A 126 2.14 -5.41 -5.09
N VAL A 127 3.03 -5.51 -4.09
CA VAL A 127 3.83 -6.74 -3.86
C VAL A 127 2.93 -7.95 -3.60
N GLY A 128 1.85 -7.78 -2.82
CA GLY A 128 0.86 -8.84 -2.57
C GLY A 128 0.15 -9.32 -3.83
N LEU A 129 -0.01 -8.44 -4.82
CA LEU A 129 -0.68 -8.72 -6.10
C LEU A 129 0.27 -9.21 -7.22
N VAL A 130 1.56 -9.42 -6.94
CA VAL A 130 2.52 -9.99 -7.93
C VAL A 130 2.14 -11.41 -8.35
N ASN A 131 1.45 -12.14 -7.47
CA ASN A 131 1.00 -13.51 -7.69
C ASN A 131 -0.52 -13.59 -7.91
N ASP A 132 -1.14 -12.50 -8.38
CA ASP A 132 -2.58 -12.47 -8.64
C ASP A 132 -3.01 -13.54 -9.67
N GLU A 133 -4.22 -14.06 -9.50
CA GLU A 133 -4.85 -15.03 -10.41
C GLU A 133 -5.07 -14.46 -11.83
N SER A 134 -5.25 -13.15 -11.97
CA SER A 134 -5.39 -12.48 -13.26
C SER A 134 -4.03 -12.09 -13.81
N SER A 135 -3.74 -12.58 -15.02
CA SER A 135 -2.51 -12.27 -15.75
C SER A 135 -2.32 -10.76 -15.99
N GLU A 136 -3.41 -10.02 -16.15
CA GLU A 136 -3.43 -8.57 -16.37
C GLU A 136 -3.00 -7.81 -15.11
N VAL A 137 -3.51 -8.23 -13.94
CA VAL A 137 -3.08 -7.67 -12.65
C VAL A 137 -1.61 -8.00 -12.41
N GLN A 138 -1.21 -9.25 -12.61
CA GLN A 138 0.17 -9.68 -12.44
C GLN A 138 1.14 -8.90 -13.35
N SER A 139 0.84 -8.80 -14.66
CA SER A 139 1.67 -8.06 -15.61
C SER A 139 1.82 -6.61 -15.17
N ARG A 140 0.71 -5.98 -14.78
CA ARG A 140 0.73 -4.59 -14.38
C ARG A 140 1.49 -4.35 -13.07
N CYS A 141 1.36 -5.24 -12.08
CA CYS A 141 2.15 -5.19 -10.85
C CYS A 141 3.65 -5.24 -11.15
N ASN A 142 4.08 -6.17 -12.01
CA ASN A 142 5.48 -6.31 -12.37
C ASN A 142 6.02 -5.07 -13.08
N GLU A 143 5.27 -4.50 -14.04
CA GLU A 143 5.63 -3.24 -14.69
C GLU A 143 5.79 -2.08 -13.69
N VAL A 144 4.83 -1.93 -12.77
CA VAL A 144 4.86 -0.85 -11.77
C VAL A 144 6.06 -1.01 -10.83
N LEU A 145 6.33 -2.23 -10.37
CA LEU A 145 7.46 -2.50 -9.48
C LEU A 145 8.80 -2.33 -10.18
N GLN A 146 8.91 -2.73 -11.44
CA GLN A 146 10.09 -2.47 -12.26
C GLN A 146 10.29 -0.95 -12.46
N GLY A 147 9.23 -0.22 -12.79
CA GLY A 147 9.28 1.23 -12.93
C GLY A 147 9.71 1.94 -11.63
N ILE A 148 9.24 1.49 -10.47
CA ILE A 148 9.67 2.01 -9.16
C ILE A 148 11.16 1.73 -8.91
N ALA A 149 11.64 0.54 -9.29
CA ALA A 149 13.05 0.16 -9.15
C ALA A 149 13.97 1.05 -10.01
N GLU A 150 13.55 1.35 -11.23
CA GLU A 150 14.30 2.15 -12.21
C GLU A 150 14.29 3.64 -11.85
N GLN A 151 13.15 4.18 -11.41
CA GLN A 151 12.97 5.62 -11.18
C GLN A 151 13.57 6.12 -9.86
N ARG A 152 14.15 5.25 -9.02
CA ARG A 152 14.62 5.58 -7.66
C ARG A 152 13.56 6.36 -6.84
N VAL A 153 12.27 6.05 -7.06
CA VAL A 153 11.11 6.71 -6.40
C VAL A 153 11.06 6.46 -4.88
N VAL A 154 12.03 5.69 -4.36
CA VAL A 154 12.34 5.58 -2.92
C VAL A 154 12.97 6.89 -2.44
N ALA A 155 12.16 7.93 -2.40
CA ALA A 155 12.50 9.29 -2.03
C ALA A 155 12.77 9.36 -0.52
N GLN A 156 13.93 8.86 -0.07
CA GLN A 156 14.61 9.18 1.20
C GLN A 156 16.02 8.54 1.36
N ASN A 157 16.74 8.24 0.27
CA ASN A 157 18.08 7.58 0.25
C ASN A 157 18.13 6.07 0.49
N ARG A 158 17.01 5.33 0.48
CA ARG A 158 17.02 3.86 0.51
C ARG A 158 16.81 3.29 -0.89
N ALA A 159 17.47 2.20 -1.27
CA ALA A 159 17.14 1.52 -2.52
C ALA A 159 15.80 0.76 -2.36
N LEU A 160 15.09 0.45 -3.46
CA LEU A 160 13.89 -0.39 -3.40
C LEU A 160 14.18 -1.72 -2.68
N ALA A 161 15.36 -2.28 -2.92
CA ALA A 161 15.83 -3.49 -2.25
C ALA A 161 15.87 -3.35 -0.71
N ASP A 162 16.26 -2.19 -0.18
CA ASP A 162 16.33 -1.97 1.26
C ASP A 162 14.93 -1.94 1.88
N VAL A 163 13.99 -1.25 1.22
CA VAL A 163 12.58 -1.19 1.65
C VAL A 163 11.94 -2.57 1.60
N LEU A 164 12.15 -3.32 0.52
CA LEU A 164 11.67 -4.70 0.42
C LEU A 164 12.28 -5.60 1.50
N SER A 165 13.56 -5.40 1.85
CA SER A 165 14.26 -6.18 2.89
C SER A 165 13.71 -5.88 4.28
N GLU A 166 13.50 -4.61 4.62
CA GLU A 166 12.93 -4.17 5.89
C GLU A 166 11.49 -4.65 6.06
N ASN A 167 10.70 -4.57 4.98
CA ASN A 167 9.34 -5.08 4.96
C ASN A 167 9.28 -6.61 5.06
N LEU A 168 10.19 -7.32 4.38
CA LEU A 168 10.34 -8.78 4.49
C LEU A 168 10.69 -9.18 5.92
N HIS A 169 11.63 -8.48 6.57
CA HIS A 169 12.01 -8.74 7.94
C HIS A 169 10.85 -8.55 8.93
N SER A 170 10.12 -7.45 8.77
CA SER A 170 8.94 -7.14 9.57
C SER A 170 7.85 -8.20 9.40
N LEU A 171 7.62 -8.63 8.15
CA LEU A 171 6.65 -9.68 7.83
C LEU A 171 7.08 -11.02 8.44
N ALA A 172 8.34 -11.44 8.26
CA ALA A 172 8.85 -12.69 8.82
C ALA A 172 8.71 -12.74 10.35
N THR A 173 8.89 -11.60 11.03
CA THR A 173 8.71 -11.51 12.49
C THR A 173 7.25 -11.64 12.91
N ALA A 174 6.31 -11.06 12.15
CA ALA A 174 4.88 -11.14 12.43
C ALA A 174 4.22 -12.42 11.92
N LEU A 175 4.88 -13.14 11.00
CA LEU A 175 4.30 -14.24 10.22
C LEU A 175 3.65 -15.33 11.10
N PRO A 176 4.31 -15.91 12.13
CA PRO A 176 3.70 -16.98 12.91
C PRO A 176 2.38 -16.55 13.57
N ARG A 177 2.37 -15.34 14.14
CA ARG A 177 1.17 -14.76 14.76
C ARG A 177 0.06 -14.53 13.73
N LEU A 178 0.41 -13.98 12.57
CA LEU A 178 -0.58 -13.73 11.51
C LEU A 178 -1.19 -15.04 11.01
N MET A 179 -0.38 -16.09 10.86
CA MET A 179 -0.85 -17.40 10.44
C MET A 179 -1.77 -18.06 11.48
N SER A 180 -1.60 -17.79 12.78
CA SER A 180 -2.50 -18.29 13.81
C SER A 180 -3.75 -17.45 14.03
N SER A 181 -3.74 -16.17 13.67
CA SER A 181 -4.82 -15.22 14.02
C SER A 181 -5.74 -14.83 12.86
N GLN A 182 -5.31 -15.01 11.62
CA GLN A 182 -6.08 -14.62 10.43
C GLN A 182 -6.98 -15.75 9.94
N ASP A 183 -8.03 -15.39 9.22
CA ASP A 183 -8.80 -16.32 8.40
C ASP A 183 -7.99 -16.80 7.19
N ASP A 184 -8.47 -17.81 6.48
CA ASP A 184 -7.71 -18.41 5.37
C ASP A 184 -7.42 -17.42 4.24
N ALA A 185 -8.35 -16.49 3.97
CA ALA A 185 -8.13 -15.41 3.02
C ALA A 185 -6.98 -14.48 3.45
N GLY A 186 -6.96 -14.10 4.74
CA GLY A 186 -5.88 -13.30 5.32
C GLY A 186 -4.53 -14.03 5.30
N LYS A 187 -4.50 -15.32 5.61
CA LYS A 187 -3.31 -16.18 5.54
C LYS A 187 -2.74 -16.22 4.12
N VAL A 188 -3.57 -16.50 3.12
CA VAL A 188 -3.17 -16.54 1.70
C VAL A 188 -2.63 -15.18 1.25
N SER A 189 -3.27 -14.09 1.64
CA SER A 189 -2.78 -12.72 1.34
C SER A 189 -1.41 -12.47 1.97
N THR A 190 -1.21 -12.83 3.24
CA THR A 190 0.07 -12.72 3.95
C THR A 190 1.18 -13.52 3.28
N LEU A 191 0.91 -14.77 2.89
CA LEU A 191 1.87 -15.62 2.16
C LEU A 191 2.16 -15.10 0.75
N SER A 192 1.16 -14.55 0.06
CA SER A 192 1.34 -13.95 -1.27
C SER A 192 2.27 -12.74 -1.24
N VAL A 193 2.16 -11.90 -0.20
CA VAL A 193 3.08 -10.79 0.04
C VAL A 193 4.49 -11.30 0.34
N LEU A 194 4.64 -12.32 1.19
CA LEU A 194 5.94 -12.93 1.48
C LEU A 194 6.61 -13.44 0.21
N LEU A 195 5.87 -14.19 -0.61
CA LEU A 195 6.34 -14.69 -1.90
C LEU A 195 6.70 -13.54 -2.85
N GLY A 196 5.89 -12.48 -2.88
CA GLY A 196 6.15 -11.28 -3.65
C GLY A 196 7.49 -10.63 -3.28
N TYR A 197 7.80 -10.46 -1.99
CA TYR A 197 9.09 -9.94 -1.55
C TYR A 197 10.25 -10.82 -2.01
N LEU A 198 10.14 -12.14 -1.86
CA LEU A 198 11.18 -13.08 -2.28
C LEU A 198 11.42 -13.02 -3.80
N LYS A 199 10.35 -12.99 -4.60
CA LYS A 199 10.44 -12.88 -6.07
C LYS A 199 11.10 -11.58 -6.52
N LEU A 200 10.74 -10.46 -5.90
CA LEU A 200 11.27 -9.14 -6.28
C LEU A 200 12.71 -8.91 -5.82
N LEU A 201 13.09 -9.45 -4.66
CA LEU A 201 14.47 -9.43 -4.22
C LEU A 201 15.34 -10.34 -5.11
N GLY A 202 14.79 -11.46 -5.59
CA GLY A 202 15.46 -12.35 -6.53
C GLY A 202 16.85 -12.75 -6.04
N PRO A 203 17.91 -12.68 -6.86
CA PRO A 203 19.28 -13.00 -6.44
C PRO A 203 19.80 -12.15 -5.28
N LYS A 204 19.29 -10.92 -5.12
CA LYS A 204 19.69 -10.02 -4.02
C LYS A 204 19.21 -10.51 -2.66
N ILE A 205 18.30 -11.48 -2.60
CA ILE A 205 17.90 -12.12 -1.34
C ILE A 205 19.10 -12.70 -0.58
N SER A 206 20.11 -13.19 -1.30
CA SER A 206 21.36 -13.68 -0.71
C SER A 206 22.06 -12.61 0.12
N LEU A 207 22.10 -11.37 -0.36
CA LEU A 207 22.68 -10.24 0.36
C LEU A 207 21.87 -9.90 1.63
N VAL A 208 20.55 -10.03 1.57
CA VAL A 208 19.64 -9.77 2.70
C VAL A 208 19.75 -10.86 3.77
N LEU A 209 19.84 -12.11 3.33
CA LEU A 209 19.91 -13.31 4.18
C LEU A 209 21.33 -13.67 4.63
N ASN A 210 22.37 -13.02 4.09
CA ASN A 210 23.74 -13.13 4.61
C ASN A 210 23.86 -12.65 6.07
N SER A 211 22.90 -11.88 6.55
CA SER A 211 22.72 -11.64 7.98
C SER A 211 22.13 -12.88 8.65
N ALA A 212 22.91 -13.53 9.53
CA ALA A 212 22.47 -14.69 10.30
C ALA A 212 21.14 -14.42 11.06
N SER A 213 20.92 -13.19 11.54
CA SER A 213 19.68 -12.83 12.25
C SER A 213 18.46 -12.81 11.33
N HIS A 214 18.61 -12.35 10.08
CA HIS A 214 17.52 -12.34 9.10
C HIS A 214 17.19 -13.76 8.63
N LEU A 215 18.21 -14.56 8.32
CA LEU A 215 18.04 -15.96 7.89
C LEU A 215 17.41 -16.81 8.99
N GLN A 216 17.91 -16.72 10.24
CA GLN A 216 17.35 -17.46 11.36
C GLN A 216 15.89 -17.06 11.62
N ARG A 217 15.56 -15.77 11.55
CA ARG A 217 14.19 -15.29 11.76
C ARG A 217 13.23 -15.85 10.72
N LEU A 218 13.58 -15.74 9.43
CA LEU A 218 12.76 -16.26 8.34
C LEU A 218 12.60 -17.78 8.45
N SER A 219 13.70 -18.50 8.67
CA SER A 219 13.69 -19.97 8.80
C SER A 219 12.83 -20.43 9.99
N LYS A 220 12.97 -19.77 11.15
CA LYS A 220 12.15 -20.06 12.34
C LYS A 220 10.68 -19.77 12.10
N ALA A 221 10.37 -18.65 11.45
CA ALA A 221 9.00 -18.29 11.13
C ALA A 221 8.35 -19.34 10.20
N LEU A 222 9.07 -19.79 9.16
CA LEU A 222 8.59 -20.83 8.26
C LEU A 222 8.39 -22.18 8.97
N MET A 223 9.33 -22.61 9.84
CA MET A 223 9.16 -23.82 10.64
C MET A 223 7.92 -23.73 11.53
N GLN A 224 7.71 -22.61 12.23
CA GLN A 224 6.55 -22.44 13.11
C GLN A 224 5.22 -22.49 12.34
N VAL A 225 5.18 -21.93 11.13
CA VAL A 225 3.98 -21.99 10.28
C VAL A 225 3.69 -23.42 9.83
N LEU A 226 4.73 -24.20 9.48
CA LEU A 226 4.58 -25.60 9.08
C LEU A 226 4.22 -26.51 10.27
N GLU A 227 4.77 -26.25 11.46
CA GLU A 227 4.47 -27.03 12.68
C GLU A 227 3.02 -26.85 13.16
N LEU A 228 2.45 -25.64 13.04
CA LEU A 228 1.06 -25.38 13.39
C LEU A 228 0.09 -26.24 12.54
N ASP A 229 0.40 -26.41 11.26
CA ASP A 229 -0.40 -27.22 10.33
C ASP A 229 -0.43 -28.71 10.75
N VAL A 230 0.67 -29.22 11.34
CA VAL A 230 0.76 -30.62 11.81
C VAL A 230 0.05 -30.83 13.16
N ALA A 231 -0.04 -29.81 14.00
CA ALA A 231 -0.71 -29.90 15.30
C ALA A 231 -2.25 -29.96 15.16
N ASP A 232 -2.83 -29.18 14.25
CA ASP A 232 -4.28 -29.20 13.99
C ASP A 232 -4.75 -30.54 13.38
N VAL A 233 -3.91 -31.19 12.56
CA VAL A 233 -4.20 -32.52 12.00
C VAL A 233 -4.33 -33.58 13.10
N LYS A 234 -3.48 -33.54 14.13
CA LYS A 234 -3.52 -34.51 15.24
C LYS A 234 -4.76 -34.36 16.13
N ILE A 235 -5.32 -33.17 16.23
CA ILE A 235 -6.53 -32.92 17.04
C ILE A 235 -7.79 -33.47 16.36
N VAL A 236 -7.78 -33.60 15.03
CA VAL A 236 -8.91 -34.19 14.26
C VAL A 236 -8.88 -35.72 14.26
N GLU A 237 -7.70 -36.35 14.39
CA GLU A 237 -7.56 -37.82 14.45
C GLU A 237 -7.94 -38.43 15.81
N GLU A 238 -8.16 -37.62 16.86
CA GLU A 238 -8.57 -38.08 18.20
C GLU A 238 -10.10 -38.00 18.47
N ARG A 239 -10.94 -38.00 17.43
CA ARG A 239 -12.42 -38.06 17.59
C ARG A 239 -13.07 -39.25 16.90
#